data_AF-A0A7J3B0J2-F1
#
_entry.id   AF-A0A7J3B0J2-F1
#
_cell.length_a   1.000
_cell.length_b   1.000
_cell.length_c   1.000
_cell.angle_alpha   90.00
_cell.angle_beta   90.00
_cell.angle_gamma   90.00
#
_symmetry.space_group_name_H-M   'P 1'
#
loop_
_entity.id
_entity.type
_entity.pdbx_description
1 polymer ?
#
loop_
_entity_poly.entity_id
_entity_poly.type
_entity_poly.pdbx_seq_one_letter_code
_entity_poly.pdbx_strand_id
1 'polypeptide(L)'
;MQIVEELLEAMNDVIAAIPKVALASLILLISLLIIRLTNRLIRWLVKTGKLEEGIRELFPEGTRLPLARMFSLLADSLILIAASAAIIRIFVPERAQLYSEAMSYLTRIGSVVILTLVSIVLTDALVKSMRFEKKTERFFLMLISLIIATLIIDLVNLTYEIKFALSLGFAIGIGALVGVFSAWAFFGEYLERKMSSRSESSVEDA
;
A
#
# COMPACT_ATOMS: atom_id res chain seq x y z
N MET A 1 45.87 -41.84 4.30
CA MET A 1 44.88 -41.87 3.20
C MET A 1 43.59 -41.16 3.61
N GLN A 2 42.97 -41.49 4.75
CA GLN A 2 41.78 -40.79 5.28
C GLN A 2 41.88 -39.26 5.31
N ILE A 3 43.00 -38.69 5.79
CA ILE A 3 43.16 -37.21 5.85
C ILE A 3 43.14 -36.56 4.45
N VAL A 4 43.61 -37.27 3.42
CA VAL A 4 43.63 -36.76 2.04
C VAL A 4 42.23 -36.86 1.42
N GLU A 5 41.47 -37.91 1.75
CA GLU A 5 40.08 -38.08 1.33
C GLU A 5 39.16 -37.04 2.00
N GLU A 6 39.28 -36.83 3.31
CA GLU A 6 38.53 -35.78 4.04
C GLU A 6 38.87 -34.36 3.52
N LEU A 7 40.14 -34.12 3.16
CA LEU A 7 40.56 -32.84 2.56
C LEU A 7 39.98 -32.66 1.15
N LEU A 8 39.95 -33.71 0.33
CA LEU A 8 39.35 -33.68 -1.01
C LEU A 8 37.84 -33.46 -0.95
N GLU A 9 37.16 -34.09 0.00
CA GLU A 9 35.72 -33.93 0.23
C GLU A 9 35.41 -32.50 0.71
N ALA A 10 36.17 -31.97 1.67
CA ALA A 10 36.05 -30.58 2.11
C ALA A 10 36.34 -29.56 0.98
N MET A 11 37.34 -29.83 0.12
CA MET A 11 37.61 -28.98 -1.05
C MET A 11 36.46 -29.02 -2.06
N ASN A 12 35.84 -30.18 -2.27
CA ASN A 12 34.71 -30.32 -3.18
C ASN A 12 33.46 -29.60 -2.66
N ASP A 13 33.21 -29.64 -1.35
CA ASP A 13 32.15 -28.88 -0.69
C ASP A 13 32.37 -27.36 -0.78
N VAL A 14 33.61 -26.90 -0.63
CA VAL A 14 33.97 -25.49 -0.83
C VAL A 14 33.72 -25.06 -2.28
N ILE A 15 34.13 -25.87 -3.26
CA ILE A 15 33.90 -25.58 -4.68
C ILE A 15 32.40 -25.57 -5.01
N ALA A 16 31.62 -26.48 -4.44
CA ALA A 16 30.17 -26.53 -4.59
C ALA A 16 29.45 -25.35 -3.92
N ALA A 17 30.06 -24.71 -2.92
CA ALA A 17 29.53 -23.53 -2.25
C ALA A 17 29.76 -22.22 -3.04
N ILE A 18 30.80 -22.14 -3.89
CA ILE A 18 31.12 -20.96 -4.71
C ILE A 18 29.89 -20.39 -5.47
N PRO A 19 29.13 -21.20 -6.25
CA PRO A 19 27.95 -20.68 -6.97
C PRO A 19 26.85 -20.18 -6.02
N LYS A 20 26.68 -20.81 -4.84
CA LYS A 20 25.68 -20.38 -3.85
C LYS A 20 26.05 -19.03 -3.24
N VAL A 21 27.32 -18.81 -2.94
CA VAL A 21 27.84 -17.52 -2.43
C VAL A 21 27.72 -16.42 -3.48
N ALA A 22 27.99 -16.72 -4.75
CA ALA A 22 27.81 -15.78 -5.85
C ALA A 22 26.34 -15.35 -6.00
N LEU A 23 25.40 -16.30 -5.93
CA LEU A 23 23.96 -16.00 -5.97
C LEU A 23 23.49 -15.19 -4.75
N ALA A 24 23.97 -15.51 -3.55
CA ALA A 24 23.65 -14.74 -2.36
C ALA A 24 24.16 -13.29 -2.45
N SER A 25 25.37 -13.11 -2.96
CA SER A 25 25.95 -11.78 -3.22
C SER A 25 25.12 -11.01 -4.25
N LEU A 26 24.66 -11.67 -5.31
CA LEU A 26 23.77 -11.09 -6.32
C LEU A 26 22.44 -10.65 -5.71
N ILE A 27 21.82 -11.48 -4.86
CA ILE A 27 20.58 -11.14 -4.15
C ILE A 27 20.78 -9.90 -3.28
N LEU A 28 21.88 -9.81 -2.54
CA LEU A 28 22.19 -8.62 -1.74
C LEU A 28 22.32 -7.37 -2.63
N LEU A 29 23.04 -7.48 -3.75
CA LEU A 29 23.20 -6.39 -4.71
C LEU A 29 21.84 -5.90 -5.26
N ILE A 30 20.97 -6.84 -5.65
CA ILE A 30 19.61 -6.53 -6.13
C ILE A 30 18.78 -5.90 -5.00
N SER A 31 18.85 -6.43 -3.79
CA SER A 31 18.10 -5.91 -2.64
C SER A 31 18.50 -4.46 -2.31
N LEU A 32 19.79 -4.13 -2.36
CA LEU A 32 20.28 -2.75 -2.20
C LEU A 32 19.78 -1.82 -3.30
N LEU A 33 19.72 -2.29 -4.55
CA LEU A 33 19.14 -1.55 -5.66
C LEU A 33 17.64 -1.26 -5.41
N ILE A 34 16.89 -2.29 -4.98
CA ILE A 34 15.46 -2.17 -4.64
C ILE A 34 15.26 -1.19 -3.49
N ILE A 35 16.02 -1.28 -2.40
CA ILE A 35 16.00 -0.32 -1.27
C ILE A 35 16.17 1.10 -1.79
N ARG A 36 17.14 1.33 -2.66
CA ARG A 36 17.42 2.66 -3.22
C ARG A 36 16.25 3.19 -4.05
N LEU A 37 15.61 2.31 -4.84
CA LEU A 37 14.45 2.64 -5.66
C LEU A 37 13.22 2.92 -4.79
N THR A 38 12.92 2.03 -3.85
CA THR A 38 11.79 2.15 -2.91
C THR A 38 11.91 3.43 -2.08
N ASN A 39 13.09 3.73 -1.53
CA ASN A 39 13.32 4.97 -0.77
C ASN A 39 13.23 6.24 -1.64
N ARG A 40 13.46 6.14 -2.95
CA ARG A 40 13.18 7.25 -3.87
C ARG A 40 11.68 7.43 -4.05
N LEU A 41 10.94 6.34 -4.28
CA LEU A 41 9.48 6.36 -4.45
C LEU A 41 8.77 6.87 -3.19
N ILE A 42 9.11 6.36 -2.01
CA ILE A 42 8.51 6.79 -0.73
C ILE A 42 8.72 8.29 -0.52
N ARG A 43 9.94 8.78 -0.71
CA ARG A 43 10.23 10.23 -0.58
C ARG A 43 9.45 11.05 -1.59
N TRP A 44 9.30 10.56 -2.82
CA TRP A 44 8.52 11.25 -3.84
C TRP A 44 7.02 11.28 -3.50
N LEU A 45 6.47 10.16 -3.03
CA LEU A 45 5.07 10.04 -2.63
C LEU A 45 4.76 10.93 -1.42
N VAL A 46 5.55 10.85 -0.35
CA VAL A 46 5.33 11.65 0.87
C VAL A 46 5.41 13.15 0.58
N LYS A 47 6.36 13.58 -0.26
CA LYS A 47 6.48 14.98 -0.67
C LYS A 47 5.31 15.45 -1.52
N THR A 48 4.89 14.63 -2.50
CA THR A 48 3.81 14.99 -3.43
C THR A 48 2.46 15.10 -2.71
N GLY A 49 2.14 14.14 -1.85
CA GLY A 49 0.89 14.15 -1.09
C GLY A 49 0.88 15.08 0.11
N LYS A 50 1.96 15.85 0.35
CA LYS A 50 2.19 16.67 1.55
C LYS A 50 1.72 15.98 2.84
N LEU A 51 1.96 14.68 2.95
CA LEU A 51 1.37 13.84 4.01
C LEU A 51 1.83 14.30 5.40
N GLU A 52 3.04 14.86 5.47
CA GLU A 52 3.60 15.43 6.69
C GLU A 52 2.87 16.71 7.14
N GLU A 53 2.26 17.48 6.24
CA GLU A 53 1.45 18.66 6.58
C GLU A 53 0.05 18.24 7.04
N GLY A 54 -0.62 17.34 6.31
CA GLY A 54 -1.99 16.91 6.65
C GLY A 54 -2.11 16.19 8.00
N ILE A 55 -1.11 15.40 8.40
CA ILE A 55 -1.08 14.78 9.74
C ILE A 55 -0.81 15.82 10.84
N ARG A 56 -0.05 16.87 10.53
CA ARG A 56 0.28 17.95 11.48
C ARG A 56 -0.92 18.85 11.76
N GLU A 57 -1.83 18.99 10.80
CA GLU A 57 -3.14 19.66 10.98
C GLU A 57 -4.10 18.82 11.83
N LEU A 58 -4.09 17.49 11.70
CA LEU A 58 -4.94 16.58 12.49
C LEU A 58 -4.42 16.32 13.91
N PHE A 59 -3.10 16.38 14.13
CA PHE A 59 -2.45 16.18 15.42
C PHE A 59 -1.48 17.34 15.72
N PRO A 60 -1.99 18.48 16.23
CA PRO A 60 -1.19 19.69 16.47
C PRO A 60 -0.08 19.52 17.52
N GLU A 61 -0.17 18.52 18.39
CA GLU A 61 0.86 18.20 19.39
C GLU A 61 2.06 17.39 18.84
N GLY A 62 2.10 17.15 17.52
CA GLY A 62 3.33 16.81 16.84
C GLY A 62 3.69 15.34 16.90
N THR A 63 3.41 14.63 15.82
CA THR A 63 4.27 13.53 15.42
C THR A 63 5.61 14.11 14.95
N ARG A 64 6.60 14.22 15.86
CA ARG A 64 8.01 14.50 15.51
C ARG A 64 8.68 13.40 14.66
N LEU A 65 7.89 12.47 14.12
CA LEU A 65 8.38 11.33 13.37
C LEU A 65 8.20 11.61 11.87
N PRO A 66 9.30 11.75 11.10
CA PRO A 66 9.21 11.95 9.67
C PRO A 66 8.58 10.71 9.03
N LEU A 67 7.38 10.84 8.47
CA LEU A 67 6.61 9.74 7.88
C LEU A 67 7.43 9.01 6.82
N ALA A 68 8.14 9.77 5.98
CA ALA A 68 9.04 9.21 4.97
C ALA A 68 10.09 8.26 5.58
N ARG A 69 10.59 8.57 6.79
CA ARG A 69 11.57 7.74 7.49
C ARG A 69 10.94 6.49 8.11
N MET A 70 9.73 6.60 8.64
CA MET A 70 9.00 5.43 9.16
C MET A 70 8.68 4.45 8.04
N PHE A 71 8.12 4.93 6.93
CA PHE A 71 7.83 4.11 5.77
C PHE A 71 9.09 3.54 5.13
N SER A 72 10.18 4.31 5.03
CA SER A 72 11.45 3.78 4.52
C SER A 72 12.01 2.70 5.44
N LEU A 73 11.99 2.89 6.76
CA LEU A 73 12.47 1.87 7.71
C LEU A 73 11.67 0.59 7.61
N LEU A 74 10.34 0.68 7.52
CA LEU A 74 9.47 -0.48 7.36
C LEU A 74 9.75 -1.20 6.04
N ALA A 75 9.85 -0.45 4.94
CA ALA A 75 10.14 -1.02 3.63
C ALA A 75 11.53 -1.68 3.57
N ASP A 76 12.55 -1.00 4.09
CA ASP A 76 13.93 -1.50 4.14
C ASP A 76 14.00 -2.79 4.97
N SER A 77 13.32 -2.82 6.13
CA SER A 77 13.21 -4.01 6.96
C SER A 77 12.57 -5.17 6.19
N LEU A 78 11.47 -4.91 5.49
CA LEU A 78 10.76 -5.91 4.69
C LEU A 78 11.65 -6.47 3.56
N ILE A 79 12.37 -5.60 2.86
CA ILE A 79 13.29 -5.98 1.77
C ILE A 79 14.47 -6.80 2.30
N LEU A 80 15.05 -6.41 3.45
CA LEU A 80 16.15 -7.15 4.07
C LEU A 80 15.70 -8.52 4.60
N ILE A 81 14.51 -8.61 5.19
CA ILE A 81 13.93 -9.90 5.59
C ILE A 81 13.73 -10.79 4.35
N ALA A 82 13.21 -10.22 3.25
CA ALA A 82 13.03 -10.96 2.01
C ALA A 82 14.36 -11.43 1.40
N ALA A 83 15.38 -10.56 1.36
CA ALA A 83 16.72 -10.92 0.90
C ALA A 83 17.32 -12.04 1.76
N SER A 84 17.19 -11.93 3.08
CA SER A 84 17.68 -12.96 4.02
C SER A 84 16.98 -14.30 3.80
N ALA A 85 15.66 -14.30 3.64
CA ALA A 85 14.88 -15.51 3.36
C ALA A 85 15.28 -16.14 2.01
N ALA A 86 15.52 -15.33 0.97
CA ALA A 86 15.99 -15.81 -0.33
C ALA A 86 17.38 -16.46 -0.24
N ILE A 87 18.30 -15.88 0.54
CA ILE A 87 19.63 -16.45 0.80
C ILE A 87 19.49 -17.78 1.56
N ILE A 88 18.72 -17.81 2.64
CA ILE A 88 18.49 -19.04 3.42
C ILE A 88 17.95 -20.17 2.54
N ARG A 89 17.03 -19.87 1.62
CA ARG A 89 16.48 -20.86 0.68
C ARG A 89 17.53 -21.50 -0.23
N ILE A 90 18.58 -20.77 -0.60
CA ILE A 90 19.69 -21.29 -1.42
C ILE A 90 20.60 -22.20 -0.60
N PHE A 91 20.84 -21.86 0.66
CA PHE A 91 21.75 -22.63 1.53
C PHE A 91 21.07 -23.82 2.22
N VAL A 92 19.78 -23.72 2.56
CA VAL A 92 19.03 -24.73 3.32
C VAL A 92 17.65 -24.97 2.68
N PRO A 93 17.59 -25.74 1.58
CA PRO A 93 16.35 -25.97 0.83
C PRO A 93 15.32 -26.80 1.61
N GLU A 94 15.73 -27.63 2.56
CA GLU A 94 14.85 -28.52 3.35
C GLU A 94 13.85 -27.76 4.23
N ARG A 95 14.17 -26.52 4.62
CA ARG A 95 13.27 -25.67 5.42
C ARG A 95 12.48 -24.65 4.57
N ALA A 96 12.59 -24.71 3.23
CA ALA A 96 12.09 -23.68 2.34
C ALA A 96 10.56 -23.45 2.41
N GLN A 97 9.76 -24.45 2.80
CA GLN A 97 8.30 -24.32 2.89
C GLN A 97 7.87 -23.31 3.97
N LEU A 98 8.41 -23.41 5.19
CA LEU A 98 8.10 -22.48 6.28
C LEU A 98 8.48 -21.03 5.93
N TYR A 99 9.59 -20.85 5.22
CA TYR A 99 10.01 -19.54 4.74
C TYR A 99 9.10 -19.01 3.61
N SER A 100 8.55 -19.89 2.76
CA SER A 100 7.67 -19.48 1.66
C SER A 100 6.34 -18.90 2.16
N GLU A 101 5.78 -19.46 3.23
CA GLU A 101 4.55 -18.96 3.84
C GLU A 101 4.77 -17.60 4.52
N ALA A 102 5.85 -17.48 5.31
CA ALA A 102 6.24 -16.21 5.92
C ALA A 102 6.50 -15.11 4.88
N MET A 103 7.15 -15.47 3.76
CA MET A 103 7.40 -14.55 2.65
C MET A 103 6.11 -14.12 1.95
N SER A 104 5.17 -15.04 1.73
CA SER A 104 3.86 -14.73 1.16
C SER A 104 3.10 -13.71 2.02
N TYR A 105 3.16 -13.86 3.34
CA TYR A 105 2.53 -12.91 4.26
C TYR A 105 3.23 -11.53 4.25
N LEU A 106 4.57 -11.50 4.31
CA LEU A 106 5.35 -10.26 4.26
C LEU A 106 5.13 -9.48 2.96
N THR A 107 5.12 -10.18 1.82
CA THR A 107 4.87 -9.55 0.51
C THR A 107 3.46 -8.95 0.42
N ARG A 108 2.44 -9.61 0.99
CA ARG A 108 1.09 -9.02 1.11
C ARG A 108 1.10 -7.75 1.95
N ILE A 109 1.77 -7.75 3.11
CA ILE A 109 1.93 -6.55 3.95
C ILE A 109 2.56 -5.40 3.16
N GLY A 110 3.68 -5.69 2.47
CA GLY A 110 4.36 -4.70 1.65
C GLY A 110 3.44 -4.08 0.59
N SER A 111 2.70 -4.91 -0.14
CA SER A 111 1.77 -4.46 -1.18
C SER A 111 0.65 -3.57 -0.62
N VAL A 112 0.02 -3.96 0.50
CA VAL A 112 -1.05 -3.19 1.13
C VAL A 112 -0.55 -1.83 1.61
N VAL A 113 0.64 -1.78 2.22
CA VAL A 113 1.25 -0.51 2.67
C VAL A 113 1.53 0.41 1.49
N ILE A 114 2.12 -0.11 0.40
CA ILE A 114 2.43 0.68 -0.79
C ILE A 114 1.17 1.22 -1.44
N LEU A 115 0.16 0.36 -1.67
CA LEU A 115 -1.10 0.75 -2.29
C LEU A 115 -1.86 1.77 -1.45
N THR A 116 -1.82 1.64 -0.12
CA THR A 116 -2.39 2.62 0.80
C THR A 116 -1.73 3.97 0.63
N LEU A 117 -0.40 4.01 0.63
CA LEU A 117 0.36 5.27 0.50
C LEU A 117 0.10 5.93 -0.86
N VAL A 118 0.09 5.15 -1.95
CA VAL A 118 -0.25 5.62 -3.29
C VAL A 118 -1.67 6.18 -3.34
N SER A 119 -2.64 5.48 -2.74
CA SER A 119 -4.04 5.92 -2.70
C SER A 119 -4.16 7.27 -2.00
N ILE A 120 -3.50 7.45 -0.84
CA ILE A 120 -3.47 8.71 -0.09
C ILE A 120 -2.91 9.85 -0.95
N VAL A 121 -1.77 9.64 -1.60
CA VAL A 121 -1.15 10.67 -2.45
C VAL A 121 -2.02 11.02 -3.65
N LEU A 122 -2.61 10.02 -4.31
CA LEU A 122 -3.43 10.24 -5.50
C LEU A 122 -4.70 11.02 -5.14
N THR A 123 -5.35 10.67 -4.03
CA THR A 123 -6.53 11.40 -3.56
C THR A 123 -6.19 12.81 -3.11
N ASP A 124 -5.10 13.02 -2.37
CA ASP A 124 -4.66 14.38 -1.98
C ASP A 124 -4.39 15.25 -3.21
N ALA A 125 -3.73 14.69 -4.23
CA ALA A 125 -3.51 15.37 -5.50
C ALA A 125 -4.83 15.69 -6.22
N LEU A 126 -5.79 14.76 -6.25
CA LEU A 126 -7.12 14.98 -6.83
C LEU A 126 -7.87 16.11 -6.10
N VAL A 127 -7.92 16.05 -4.76
CA VAL A 127 -8.57 17.07 -3.93
C VAL A 127 -7.97 18.46 -4.17
N LYS A 128 -6.64 18.56 -4.21
CA LYS A 128 -5.93 19.83 -4.45
C LYS A 128 -6.09 20.34 -5.88
N SER A 129 -6.06 19.46 -6.88
CA SER A 129 -6.11 19.86 -8.29
C SER A 129 -7.44 20.49 -8.68
N MET A 130 -8.55 20.13 -8.04
CA MET A 130 -9.89 20.48 -8.49
C MET A 130 -10.53 21.68 -7.77
N ARG A 131 -9.79 22.43 -6.92
CA ARG A 131 -10.31 23.60 -6.15
C ARG A 131 -11.70 23.34 -5.54
N PHE A 132 -11.87 22.13 -5.00
CA PHE A 132 -13.17 21.65 -4.58
C PHE A 132 -13.73 22.42 -3.39
N GLU A 133 -15.05 22.62 -3.38
CA GLU A 133 -15.76 23.04 -2.18
C GLU A 133 -15.60 22.01 -1.05
N LYS A 134 -15.66 22.44 0.21
CA LYS A 134 -15.52 21.58 1.41
C LYS A 134 -16.42 20.33 1.39
N LYS A 135 -17.54 20.37 0.66
CA LYS A 135 -18.47 19.24 0.50
C LYS A 135 -17.85 18.08 -0.31
N THR A 136 -17.06 18.38 -1.32
CA THR A 136 -16.41 17.37 -2.18
C THR A 136 -15.16 16.79 -1.52
N GLU A 137 -14.44 17.57 -0.72
CA GLU A 137 -13.33 17.07 0.09
C GLU A 137 -13.75 15.90 1.00
N ARG A 138 -14.90 16.04 1.69
CA ARG A 138 -15.48 14.96 2.53
C ARG A 138 -15.82 13.71 1.74
N PHE A 139 -16.27 13.85 0.49
CA PHE A 139 -16.54 12.71 -0.38
C PHE A 139 -15.27 11.94 -0.70
N PHE A 140 -14.18 12.62 -1.07
CA PHE A 140 -12.90 12.00 -1.35
C PHE A 140 -12.29 11.33 -0.10
N LEU A 141 -12.45 11.93 1.08
CA LEU A 141 -12.05 11.30 2.35
C LEU A 141 -12.85 10.02 2.65
N MET A 142 -14.16 10.00 2.37
CA MET A 142 -14.95 8.78 2.50
C MET A 142 -14.51 7.71 1.51
N LEU A 143 -14.26 8.10 0.25
CA LEU A 143 -13.80 7.20 -0.81
C LEU A 143 -12.45 6.58 -0.44
N ILE A 144 -11.51 7.38 0.08
CA ILE A 144 -10.21 6.87 0.50
C ILE A 144 -10.31 5.91 1.66
N SER A 145 -11.19 6.18 2.62
CA SER A 145 -11.42 5.28 3.74
C SER A 145 -11.94 3.93 3.26
N LEU A 146 -12.82 3.90 2.26
CA LEU A 146 -13.28 2.64 1.66
C LEU A 146 -12.14 1.92 0.91
N ILE A 147 -11.32 2.63 0.13
CA ILE A 147 -10.17 2.02 -0.56
C ILE A 147 -9.19 1.43 0.45
N ILE A 148 -8.88 2.13 1.53
CA ILE A 148 -7.98 1.61 2.57
C ILE A 148 -8.61 0.38 3.23
N ALA A 149 -9.91 0.41 3.50
CA ALA A 149 -10.63 -0.74 4.05
C ALA A 149 -10.57 -1.97 3.11
N THR A 150 -10.68 -1.79 1.79
CA THR A 150 -10.54 -2.91 0.85
C THR A 150 -9.13 -3.50 0.86
N LEU A 151 -8.10 -2.65 0.92
CA LEU A 151 -6.71 -3.10 0.98
C LEU A 151 -6.40 -3.86 2.29
N ILE A 152 -7.03 -3.48 3.41
CA ILE A 152 -6.86 -4.17 4.69
C ILE A 152 -7.40 -5.61 4.63
N ILE A 153 -8.47 -5.90 3.87
CA ILE A 153 -9.04 -7.27 3.74
C ILE A 153 -7.98 -8.28 3.29
N ASP A 154 -7.07 -7.86 2.41
CA ASP A 154 -6.01 -8.72 1.91
C ASP A 154 -5.03 -9.15 3.01
N LEU A 155 -4.91 -8.34 4.06
CA LEU A 155 -4.03 -8.56 5.20
C LEU A 155 -4.63 -9.43 6.30
N VAL A 156 -5.95 -9.38 6.46
CA VAL A 156 -6.63 -10.14 7.51
C VAL A 156 -6.69 -11.62 7.12
N ASN A 157 -6.43 -12.52 8.06
CA ASN A 157 -6.57 -13.95 7.85
C ASN A 157 -8.03 -14.43 7.97
N LEU A 158 -8.91 -13.87 7.14
CA LEU A 158 -10.32 -14.28 7.03
C LEU A 158 -10.47 -15.43 6.03
N THR A 159 -11.55 -16.20 6.17
CA THR A 159 -11.90 -17.22 5.16
C THR A 159 -12.21 -16.56 3.81
N TYR A 160 -12.08 -17.34 2.74
CA TYR A 160 -12.27 -16.85 1.38
C TYR A 160 -13.66 -16.22 1.18
N GLU A 161 -14.69 -16.84 1.74
CA GLU A 161 -16.08 -16.40 1.62
C GLU A 161 -16.29 -15.03 2.24
N ILE A 162 -15.69 -14.80 3.42
CA ILE A 162 -15.79 -13.50 4.12
C ILE A 162 -15.03 -12.43 3.34
N LYS A 163 -13.83 -12.74 2.83
CA LYS A 163 -13.07 -11.79 2.00
C LYS A 163 -13.83 -11.41 0.74
N PHE A 164 -14.43 -12.40 0.07
CA PHE A 164 -15.22 -12.18 -1.13
C PHE A 164 -16.44 -11.30 -0.82
N ALA A 165 -17.20 -11.61 0.23
CA ALA A 165 -18.37 -10.83 0.63
C ALA A 165 -18.02 -9.38 0.98
N LEU A 166 -16.94 -9.16 1.74
CA LEU A 166 -16.46 -7.82 2.09
C LEU A 166 -15.97 -7.04 0.85
N SER A 167 -15.18 -7.69 0.00
CA SER A 167 -14.66 -7.07 -1.23
C SER A 167 -15.81 -6.64 -2.15
N LEU A 168 -16.82 -7.50 -2.31
CA LEU A 168 -18.01 -7.22 -3.10
C LEU A 168 -18.85 -6.11 -2.46
N GLY A 169 -19.06 -6.15 -1.14
CA GLY A 169 -19.77 -5.12 -0.39
C GLY A 169 -19.12 -3.74 -0.52
N PHE A 170 -17.78 -3.65 -0.39
CA PHE A 170 -17.07 -2.39 -0.61
C PHE A 170 -17.09 -1.96 -2.07
N ALA A 171 -16.97 -2.87 -3.05
CA ALA A 171 -17.08 -2.52 -4.46
C ALA A 171 -18.44 -1.91 -4.79
N ILE A 172 -19.53 -2.49 -4.27
CA ILE A 172 -20.88 -1.92 -4.37
C ILE A 172 -20.94 -0.55 -3.68
N GLY A 173 -20.40 -0.43 -2.46
CA GLY A 173 -20.38 0.82 -1.71
C GLY A 173 -19.65 1.94 -2.45
N ILE A 174 -18.45 1.67 -2.98
CA ILE A 174 -17.68 2.61 -3.79
C ILE A 174 -18.47 2.98 -5.05
N GLY A 175 -19.02 2.01 -5.77
CA GLY A 175 -19.82 2.25 -6.97
C GLY A 175 -21.05 3.11 -6.70
N ALA A 176 -21.79 2.85 -5.63
CA ALA A 176 -22.95 3.62 -5.21
C ALA A 176 -22.57 5.05 -4.82
N LEU A 177 -21.48 5.23 -4.06
CA LEU A 177 -20.96 6.54 -3.70
C LEU A 177 -20.58 7.37 -4.92
N VAL A 178 -19.82 6.78 -5.85
CA VAL A 178 -19.44 7.43 -7.11
C VAL A 178 -20.68 7.74 -7.95
N GLY A 179 -21.66 6.84 -8.01
CA GLY A 179 -22.90 7.05 -8.75
C GLY A 179 -23.74 8.21 -8.20
N VAL A 180 -23.97 8.23 -6.88
CA VAL A 180 -24.72 9.31 -6.21
C VAL A 180 -23.99 10.64 -6.34
N PHE A 181 -22.66 10.64 -6.15
CA PHE A 181 -21.85 11.84 -6.31
C PHE A 181 -21.89 12.37 -7.75
N SER A 182 -21.79 11.49 -8.74
CA SER A 182 -21.88 11.87 -10.15
C SER A 182 -23.26 12.45 -10.47
N ALA A 183 -24.33 11.80 -10.01
CA ALA A 183 -25.69 12.30 -10.20
C ALA A 183 -25.88 13.69 -9.56
N TRP A 184 -25.40 13.88 -8.34
CA TRP A 184 -25.43 15.19 -7.68
C TRP A 184 -24.57 16.24 -8.41
N ALA A 185 -23.38 15.88 -8.89
CA ALA A 185 -22.47 16.79 -9.58
C ALA A 185 -23.03 17.25 -10.94
N PHE A 186 -23.71 16.37 -11.70
CA PHE A 186 -24.27 16.72 -13.00
C PHE A 186 -25.68 17.33 -12.92
N PHE A 187 -26.51 16.90 -11.96
CA PHE A 187 -27.92 17.29 -11.90
C PHE A 187 -28.26 18.17 -10.69
N GLY A 188 -27.31 18.47 -9.82
CA GLY A 188 -27.53 19.26 -8.59
C GLY A 188 -28.15 20.61 -8.88
N GLU A 189 -27.58 21.38 -9.81
CA GLU A 189 -28.09 22.70 -10.19
C GLU A 189 -29.50 22.63 -10.81
N TYR A 190 -29.78 21.59 -11.62
CA TYR A 190 -31.09 21.39 -12.23
C TYR A 190 -32.17 21.05 -11.19
N LEU A 191 -31.84 20.20 -10.22
CA LEU A 191 -32.70 19.85 -9.09
C LEU A 191 -32.99 21.05 -8.19
N GLU A 192 -31.97 21.87 -7.91
CA GLU A 192 -32.08 23.06 -7.08
C GLU A 192 -32.99 24.11 -7.72
N ARG A 193 -32.82 24.36 -9.02
CA ARG A 193 -33.64 25.32 -9.78
C ARG A 193 -35.11 24.91 -9.90
N LYS A 194 -35.39 23.60 -10.00
CA LYS A 194 -36.76 23.07 -10.05
C LYS A 194 -37.45 23.09 -8.69
N MET A 195 -36.69 23.00 -7.60
CA MET A 195 -37.24 23.14 -6.24
C MET A 195 -37.50 24.61 -5.89
N SER A 196 -36.64 25.54 -6.30
CA SER A 196 -36.87 26.98 -6.06
C SER A 196 -38.08 27.51 -6.83
N SER A 197 -38.26 27.11 -8.11
CA SER A 197 -39.40 27.55 -8.92
C SER A 197 -40.76 27.06 -8.41
N ARG A 198 -40.78 25.97 -7.64
CA ARG A 198 -42.00 25.41 -7.02
C ARG A 198 -42.36 26.12 -5.72
N SER A 199 -41.41 26.81 -5.09
CA SER A 199 -41.62 27.61 -3.88
C SER A 199 -42.17 29.00 -4.18
N GLU A 200 -41.82 29.60 -5.32
CA GLU A 200 -42.36 30.89 -5.75
C GLU A 200 -43.82 30.77 -6.21
N SER A 201 -44.19 29.69 -6.90
CA SER A 201 -45.58 29.47 -7.33
C SER A 201 -46.56 29.20 -6.18
N SER A 202 -46.07 28.87 -4.98
CA SER A 202 -46.92 28.71 -3.78
C SER A 202 -47.13 29.99 -2.98
N VAL A 203 -46.41 31.08 -3.33
CA VAL A 203 -46.54 32.39 -2.67
C VAL A 203 -47.42 33.35 -3.48
N GLU A 204 -47.53 33.17 -4.81
CA GLU A 204 -48.46 33.93 -5.66
C GLU A 204 -49.93 33.46 -5.55
N ASP A 205 -50.17 32.25 -5.04
CA ASP A 205 -51.51 31.66 -4.87
C ASP A 205 -52.06 31.75 -3.43
N ALA A 206 -51.44 32.54 -2.55
CA ALA A 206 -51.88 32.80 -1.17
C ALA A 206 -52.15 34.29 -0.91
#